data_AF-F9ES34-F1
#
_entry.id   AF-F9ES34-F1
#
_cell.length_a   1.000
_cell.length_b   1.000
_cell.length_c   1.000
_cell.angle_alpha   90.00
_cell.angle_beta   90.00
_cell.angle_gamma   90.00
#
_symmetry.space_group_name_H-M   'P 1'
#
loop_
_entity.id
_entity.type
_entity.pdbx_description
1 polymer ?
#
loop_
_entity_poly.entity_id
_entity_poly.type
_entity_poly.pdbx_seq_one_letter_code
_entity_poly.pdbx_strand_id
1 'polypeptide(L)'
;GLQEDDEVRRSILPSAYRDDDSADAQFHVDHDAEDVAARWEDAQSLSADVETLHRTGCISMNPEMTQRWLRTVNALRGMMAARLGIIDQVTADEVARAAREELGAEEECVYEWLGLVVEVLVEVELSE
;
A
#
# COMPACT_ATOMS: atom_id res chain seq x y z
N GLY A 1 -10.00 -1.46 -15.12
CA GLY A 1 -10.35 -2.50 -16.12
C GLY A 1 -9.84 -3.85 -15.63
N LEU A 2 -10.32 -4.99 -16.16
CA LEU A 2 -10.00 -6.33 -15.64
C LEU A 2 -8.48 -6.58 -15.42
N GLN A 3 -7.62 -6.03 -16.28
CA GLN A 3 -6.16 -6.13 -16.13
C GLN A 3 -5.61 -5.31 -14.93
N GLU A 4 -6.13 -4.10 -14.70
CA GLU A 4 -5.78 -3.29 -13.52
C GLU A 4 -6.17 -4.01 -12.23
N ASP A 5 -7.35 -4.65 -12.21
CA ASP A 5 -7.85 -5.38 -11.05
C ASP A 5 -6.97 -6.61 -10.74
N ASP A 6 -6.45 -7.28 -11.78
CA ASP A 6 -5.49 -8.38 -11.64
C ASP A 6 -4.13 -7.91 -11.11
N GLU A 7 -3.63 -6.76 -11.57
CA GLU A 7 -2.35 -6.19 -11.11
C GLU A 7 -2.44 -5.72 -9.66
N VAL A 8 -3.54 -5.07 -9.27
CA VAL A 8 -3.82 -4.72 -7.88
C VAL A 8 -3.92 -5.97 -7.01
N ARG A 9 -4.61 -7.03 -7.48
CA ARG A 9 -4.67 -8.30 -6.76
C ARG A 9 -3.27 -8.90 -6.53
N ARG A 10 -2.41 -8.91 -7.55
CA ARG A 10 -1.02 -9.40 -7.43
C ARG A 10 -0.17 -8.53 -6.50
N SER A 11 -0.48 -7.24 -6.37
CA SER A 11 0.20 -6.37 -5.39
C SER A 11 -0.21 -6.70 -3.94
N ILE A 12 -1.42 -7.22 -3.72
CA ILE A 12 -1.90 -7.60 -2.39
C ILE A 12 -1.42 -9.02 -2.02
N LEU A 13 -1.51 -9.93 -2.99
CA LEU A 13 -1.17 -11.35 -2.85
C LEU A 13 -0.07 -11.69 -3.86
N PRO A 14 1.19 -11.34 -3.57
CA PRO A 14 2.30 -11.65 -4.45
C PRO A 14 2.59 -13.16 -4.44
N SER A 15 3.12 -13.65 -5.56
CA SER A 15 3.60 -15.03 -5.66
C SER A 15 4.69 -15.30 -4.62
N ALA A 16 4.58 -16.43 -3.93
CA ALA A 16 5.54 -16.90 -2.95
C ALA A 16 6.72 -17.65 -3.61
N TYR A 17 6.49 -18.25 -4.78
CA TYR A 17 7.48 -19.07 -5.48
C TYR A 17 7.64 -18.65 -6.95
N ARG A 18 8.84 -18.23 -7.34
CA ARG A 18 9.14 -17.72 -8.69
C ARG A 18 9.01 -18.76 -9.81
N ASP A 19 9.36 -20.02 -9.52
CA ASP A 19 9.58 -21.05 -10.54
C ASP A 19 8.78 -22.35 -10.26
N ASP A 20 7.79 -22.33 -9.36
CA ASP A 20 6.96 -23.49 -9.01
C ASP A 20 5.49 -23.10 -8.85
N ASP A 21 4.77 -23.08 -9.96
CA ASP A 21 3.34 -22.72 -10.03
C ASP A 21 2.46 -23.63 -9.14
N SER A 22 2.87 -24.89 -8.93
CA SER A 22 2.09 -25.82 -8.11
C SER A 22 2.25 -25.52 -6.62
N ALA A 23 3.48 -25.20 -6.19
CA ALA A 23 3.75 -24.79 -4.82
C ALA A 23 3.12 -23.42 -4.52
N ASP A 24 3.17 -22.49 -5.48
CA ASP A 24 2.55 -21.18 -5.40
C ASP A 24 1.02 -21.27 -5.27
N ALA A 25 0.37 -22.09 -6.09
CA ALA A 25 -1.07 -22.31 -5.99
C ALA A 25 -1.49 -22.89 -4.63
N GLN A 26 -0.71 -23.84 -4.09
CA GLN A 26 -0.99 -24.42 -2.78
C GLN A 26 -0.80 -23.39 -1.66
N PHE A 27 0.26 -22.58 -1.74
CA PHE A 27 0.50 -21.49 -0.78
C PHE A 27 -0.68 -20.51 -0.74
N HIS A 28 -1.17 -20.09 -1.90
CA HIS A 28 -2.32 -19.18 -1.99
C HIS A 28 -3.62 -19.79 -1.43
N VAL A 29 -3.85 -21.10 -1.65
CA VAL A 29 -4.98 -21.82 -1.02
C VAL A 29 -4.90 -21.79 0.50
N ASP A 30 -3.70 -21.96 1.05
CA ASP A 30 -3.51 -22.11 2.49
C ASP A 30 -3.46 -20.75 3.24
N HIS A 31 -2.98 -19.68 2.59
CA HIS A 31 -2.64 -18.42 3.27
C HIS A 31 -3.44 -17.19 2.84
N ASP A 32 -4.00 -17.13 1.62
CA ASP A 32 -4.63 -15.90 1.09
C ASP A 32 -5.71 -15.34 2.02
N ALA A 33 -6.55 -16.22 2.59
CA ALA A 33 -7.65 -15.81 3.45
C ALA A 33 -7.16 -15.17 4.76
N GLU A 34 -6.09 -15.71 5.34
CA GLU A 34 -5.48 -15.19 6.56
C GLU A 34 -4.79 -13.84 6.28
N ASP A 35 -4.01 -13.76 5.20
CA ASP A 35 -3.31 -12.54 4.81
C ASP A 35 -4.27 -11.38 4.49
N VAL A 36 -5.37 -11.67 3.77
CA VAL A 36 -6.43 -10.69 3.50
C VAL A 36 -7.10 -10.24 4.80
N ALA A 37 -7.39 -11.17 5.71
CA ALA A 37 -8.00 -10.84 7.00
C ALA A 37 -7.08 -9.95 7.86
N ALA A 38 -5.78 -10.27 7.92
CA ALA A 38 -4.80 -9.49 8.66
C ALA A 38 -4.66 -8.06 8.10
N ARG A 39 -4.60 -7.89 6.78
CA ARG A 39 -4.58 -6.55 6.15
C ARG A 39 -5.85 -5.77 6.44
N TRP A 40 -6.99 -6.44 6.46
CA TRP A 40 -8.27 -5.81 6.79
C TRP A 40 -8.35 -5.38 8.25
N GLU A 41 -7.80 -6.16 9.18
CA GLU A 41 -7.65 -5.78 10.58
C GLU A 41 -6.74 -4.55 10.73
N ASP A 42 -5.55 -4.58 10.11
CA ASP A 42 -4.60 -3.46 10.10
C ASP A 42 -5.26 -2.15 9.56
N ALA A 43 -6.08 -2.26 8.50
CA ALA A 43 -6.82 -1.13 7.94
C ALA A 43 -7.94 -0.60 8.85
N GLN A 44 -8.69 -1.49 9.52
CA GLN A 44 -9.71 -1.09 10.48
C GLN A 44 -9.09 -0.36 11.68
N SER A 45 -7.98 -0.87 12.21
CA SER A 45 -7.26 -0.21 13.29
C SER A 45 -6.72 1.15 12.86
N LEU A 46 -6.18 1.29 11.63
CA LEU A 46 -5.75 2.58 11.09
C LEU A 46 -6.93 3.56 11.04
N SER A 47 -8.09 3.11 10.57
CA SER A 47 -9.31 3.94 10.53
C SER A 47 -9.73 4.42 11.92
N ALA A 48 -9.65 3.55 12.95
CA ALA A 48 -9.97 3.92 14.33
C ALA A 48 -8.96 4.93 14.92
N ASP A 49 -7.69 4.81 14.55
CA ASP A 49 -6.66 5.76 14.97
C ASP A 49 -6.87 7.13 14.32
N VAL A 50 -7.19 7.18 13.02
CA VAL A 50 -7.51 8.42 12.30
C VAL A 50 -8.75 9.09 12.90
N GLU A 51 -9.77 8.32 13.28
CA GLU A 51 -10.93 8.85 13.99
C GLU A 51 -10.55 9.46 15.35
N THR A 52 -9.62 8.81 16.06
CA THR A 52 -9.08 9.34 17.32
C THR A 52 -8.34 10.64 17.08
N LEU A 53 -7.42 10.69 16.11
CA LEU A 53 -6.71 11.89 15.68
C LEU A 53 -7.67 13.03 15.32
N HIS A 54 -8.76 12.74 14.60
CA HIS A 54 -9.79 13.73 14.26
C HIS A 54 -10.45 14.34 15.51
N ARG A 55 -10.70 13.54 16.55
CA ARG A 55 -11.34 14.01 17.80
C ARG A 55 -10.38 14.75 18.73
N THR A 56 -9.14 14.31 18.83
CA THR A 56 -8.17 14.79 19.83
C THR A 56 -7.19 15.82 19.26
N GLY A 57 -7.03 15.88 17.94
CA GLY A 57 -6.04 16.71 17.24
C GLY A 57 -4.62 16.14 17.25
N CYS A 58 -4.37 15.06 18.00
CA CYS A 58 -3.08 14.37 18.04
C CYS A 58 -3.25 12.91 18.46
N ILE A 59 -2.35 12.04 18.00
CA ILE A 59 -2.22 10.66 18.47
C ILE A 59 -0.77 10.39 18.89
N SER A 60 -0.58 9.61 19.95
CA SER A 60 0.75 9.13 20.32
C SER A 60 1.06 7.91 19.50
N MET A 61 2.08 7.99 18.66
CA MET A 61 2.63 6.85 17.95
C MET A 61 3.43 6.01 18.95
N ASN A 62 3.24 4.70 18.90
CA ASN A 62 4.11 3.72 19.56
C ASN A 62 4.65 2.78 18.46
N PRO A 63 5.70 1.98 18.70
CA PRO A 63 6.33 1.20 17.63
C PRO A 63 5.34 0.28 16.90
N GLU A 64 4.42 -0.36 17.63
CA GLU A 64 3.42 -1.26 17.05
C GLU A 64 2.45 -0.51 16.12
N MET A 65 1.98 0.66 16.54
CA MET A 65 1.11 1.53 15.75
C MET A 65 1.84 2.09 14.53
N THR A 66 3.08 2.56 14.69
CA THR A 66 3.91 3.06 13.59
C THR A 66 4.13 1.99 12.54
N GLN A 67 4.51 0.77 12.94
CA GLN A 67 4.70 -0.34 12.01
C GLN A 67 3.40 -0.76 11.33
N ARG A 68 2.27 -0.77 12.05
CA ARG A 68 0.95 -1.04 11.45
C ARG A 68 0.57 0.02 10.41
N TRP A 69 0.75 1.30 10.72
CA TRP A 69 0.51 2.38 9.77
C TRP A 69 1.43 2.27 8.55
N LEU A 70 2.73 1.99 8.76
CA LEU A 70 3.69 1.76 7.68
C LEU A 70 3.23 0.63 6.75
N ARG A 71 2.87 -0.54 7.30
CA ARG A 71 2.39 -1.67 6.50
C ARG A 71 1.14 -1.30 5.69
N THR A 72 0.15 -0.67 6.31
CA THR A 72 -1.12 -0.33 5.66
C THR A 72 -0.95 0.76 4.61
N VAL A 73 -0.26 1.86 4.91
CA VAL A 73 -0.06 2.95 3.95
C VAL A 73 0.84 2.51 2.80
N ASN A 74 1.89 1.74 3.07
CA ASN A 74 2.75 1.20 2.01
C ASN A 74 2.00 0.19 1.13
N ALA A 75 1.09 -0.60 1.70
CA ALA A 75 0.19 -1.45 0.94
C ALA A 75 -0.71 -0.64 0.00
N LEU A 76 -1.32 0.44 0.51
CA LEU A 76 -2.13 1.35 -0.30
C LEU A 76 -1.30 1.97 -1.44
N ARG A 77 -0.05 2.39 -1.15
CA ARG A 77 0.86 2.92 -2.15
C ARG A 77 1.18 1.88 -3.22
N GLY A 78 1.44 0.62 -2.84
CA GLY A 78 1.68 -0.48 -3.78
C GLY A 78 0.48 -0.76 -4.68
N MET A 79 -0.74 -0.75 -4.15
CA MET A 79 -1.96 -0.91 -4.95
C MET A 79 -2.15 0.24 -5.95
N MET A 80 -1.83 1.48 -5.54
CA MET A 80 -1.85 2.63 -6.45
C MET A 80 -0.77 2.53 -7.52
N ALA A 81 0.44 2.07 -7.15
CA ALA A 81 1.52 1.83 -8.10
C ALA A 81 1.10 0.81 -9.17
N ALA A 82 0.53 -0.33 -8.74
CA ALA A 82 0.00 -1.35 -9.64
C ALA A 82 -1.09 -0.80 -10.56
N ARG A 83 -2.03 -0.02 -10.01
CA ARG A 83 -3.09 0.64 -10.80
C ARG A 83 -2.55 1.62 -11.84
N LEU A 84 -1.45 2.31 -11.53
CA LEU A 84 -0.78 3.26 -12.42
C LEU A 84 0.22 2.60 -13.37
N GLY A 85 0.45 1.28 -13.25
CA GLY A 85 1.47 0.56 -14.02
C GLY A 85 2.91 0.91 -13.63
N ILE A 86 3.13 1.42 -12.41
CA ILE A 86 4.46 1.78 -11.89
C ILE A 86 5.14 0.52 -11.36
N ILE A 87 6.25 0.15 -11.98
CA ILE A 87 7.07 -1.01 -11.58
C ILE A 87 8.50 -0.62 -11.20
N ASP A 88 8.93 0.58 -11.60
CA ASP A 88 10.26 1.14 -11.36
C ASP A 88 10.24 2.67 -11.42
N GLN A 89 11.40 3.30 -11.24
CA GLN A 89 11.52 4.75 -11.29
C GLN A 89 11.21 5.33 -12.69
N VAL A 90 11.50 4.58 -13.76
CA VAL A 90 11.29 5.07 -15.14
C VAL A 90 9.79 5.21 -15.40
N THR A 91 9.01 4.19 -15.06
CA THR A 91 7.55 4.20 -15.18
C THR A 91 6.90 5.21 -14.24
N ALA A 92 7.43 5.41 -13.02
CA ALA A 92 6.99 6.48 -12.12
C ALA A 92 7.17 7.87 -12.75
N ASP A 93 8.34 8.15 -13.34
CA ASP A 93 8.63 9.43 -13.99
C ASP A 93 7.71 9.68 -15.21
N GLU A 94 7.37 8.62 -15.95
CA GLU A 94 6.43 8.66 -17.07
C GLU A 94 5.01 8.99 -16.63
N VAL A 95 4.53 8.36 -15.55
CA VAL A 95 3.22 8.64 -14.94
C VAL A 95 3.17 10.08 -14.42
N ALA A 96 4.20 10.53 -13.69
CA ALA A 96 4.28 11.92 -13.21
C ALA A 96 4.30 12.93 -14.36
N ARG A 97 4.93 12.60 -15.50
CA ARG A 97 4.90 13.45 -16.69
C ARG A 97 3.52 13.49 -17.33
N ALA A 98 2.82 12.37 -17.44
CA ALA A 98 1.45 12.32 -17.95
C ALA A 98 0.47 13.08 -17.05
N ALA A 99 0.62 12.97 -15.73
CA ALA A 99 -0.17 13.70 -14.74
C ALA A 99 -0.05 15.22 -14.88
N ARG A 100 1.15 15.73 -15.21
CA ARG A 100 1.36 17.17 -15.53
C ARG A 100 0.63 17.63 -16.80
N GLU A 101 0.24 16.70 -17.66
CA GLU A 101 -0.59 16.92 -18.85
C GLU A 101 -2.08 16.61 -18.56
N GLU A 102 -2.47 16.58 -17.27
CA GLU A 102 -3.81 16.31 -16.74
C GLU A 102 -4.34 14.89 -17.00
N LEU A 103 -3.48 13.95 -17.41
CA LEU A 103 -3.84 12.54 -17.60
C LEU A 103 -3.56 11.75 -16.32
N GLY A 104 -4.62 11.32 -15.61
CA GLY A 104 -4.48 10.52 -14.38
C GLY A 104 -3.88 11.28 -13.18
N ALA A 105 -4.02 12.60 -13.17
CA ALA A 105 -3.42 13.46 -12.16
C ALA A 105 -3.93 13.22 -10.73
N GLU A 106 -5.19 12.78 -10.58
CA GLU A 106 -5.75 12.46 -9.26
C GLU A 106 -5.10 11.21 -8.66
N GLU A 107 -4.98 10.13 -9.45
CA GLU A 107 -4.35 8.90 -9.01
C GLU A 107 -2.86 9.06 -8.72
N GLU A 108 -2.14 9.81 -9.55
CA GLU A 108 -0.72 10.13 -9.33
C GLU A 108 -0.54 10.97 -8.05
N CYS A 109 -1.39 11.98 -7.83
CA CYS A 109 -1.36 12.80 -6.62
C CYS A 109 -1.58 11.95 -5.35
N VAL A 110 -2.50 10.99 -5.39
CA VAL A 110 -2.72 10.05 -4.27
C VAL A 110 -1.49 9.15 -4.07
N TYR A 111 -0.88 8.64 -5.13
CA TYR A 111 0.33 7.83 -5.06
C TYR A 111 1.50 8.59 -4.40
N GLU A 112 1.74 9.83 -4.80
CA GLU A 112 2.78 10.68 -4.22
C GLU A 112 2.48 11.06 -2.77
N TRP A 113 1.22 11.41 -2.47
CA TRP A 113 0.80 11.73 -1.11
C TRP A 113 0.99 10.54 -0.16
N LEU A 114 0.62 9.32 -0.57
CA LEU A 114 0.89 8.11 0.19
C LEU A 114 2.39 7.90 0.42
N GLY A 115 3.21 8.27 -0.58
CA GLY A 115 4.65 8.24 -0.46
C GLY A 115 5.21 9.15 0.61
N LEU A 116 4.76 10.41 0.62
CA LEU A 116 5.10 11.37 1.67
C LEU A 116 4.72 10.83 3.06
N VAL A 117 3.54 10.23 3.21
CA VAL A 117 3.10 9.66 4.49
C VAL A 117 4.02 8.52 4.93
N VAL A 118 4.46 7.64 4.02
CA VAL A 118 5.42 6.58 4.33
C VAL A 118 6.75 7.17 4.80
N GLU A 119 7.28 8.20 4.13
CA GLU A 119 8.52 8.87 4.52
C GLU A 119 8.43 9.44 5.93
N VAL A 120 7.35 10.17 6.25
CA VAL A 120 7.11 10.70 7.60
C VAL A 120 7.05 9.58 8.64
N LEU A 121 6.35 8.48 8.36
CA LEU A 121 6.26 7.36 9.29
C LEU A 121 7.60 6.65 9.51
N VAL A 122 8.45 6.56 8.47
CA VAL A 122 9.82 6.04 8.61
C VAL A 122 10.66 6.95 9.50
N GLU A 123 10.54 8.27 9.36
CA GLU A 123 11.23 9.23 10.24
C GLU A 123 10.79 9.10 11.70
N VAL A 124 9.48 8.85 11.94
CA VAL A 124 8.95 8.59 13.29
C VAL A 124 9.56 7.31 13.87
N GLU A 125 9.56 6.20 13.11
CA GLU A 125 10.12 4.91 13.57
C GLU A 125 11.62 5.03 13.92
N LEU A 126 12.38 5.82 13.14
CA LEU A 126 13.81 6.02 13.38
C LEU A 126 14.14 6.98 14.54
N SER A 127 13.13 7.71 15.03
CA SER A 127 13.30 8.69 16.11
C SER A 127 13.05 8.11 17.51
N GLU A 128 12.59 6.87 17.61
CA GLU A 128 12.42 6.10 18.87
C GLU A 128 13.71 5.37 19.29
#